data_AF-G3IGS9-F1
#
_entry.id   AF-G3IGS9-F1
#
_cell.length_a   1.000
_cell.length_b   1.000
_cell.length_c   1.000
_cell.angle_alpha   90.00
_cell.angle_beta   90.00
_cell.angle_gamma   90.00
#
_symmetry.space_group_name_H-M   'P 1'
#
loop_
_entity.id
_entity.type
_entity.pdbx_description
1 polymer ?
#
loop_
_entity_poly.entity_id
_entity_poly.type
_entity_poly.pdbx_seq_one_letter_code
_entity_poly.pdbx_strand_id
1 'polypeptide(L)' 'MVGGDADAQSKALLGVCEGPATEAYVLILDPHYWGTPKNSSELQAAGWVGWRKVSSVFDSSSFYNLCLTRRT' A
#
# COMPACT_ATOMS: atom_id res chain seq x y z
N MET A 1 -4.61 -6.01 5.33
CA MET A 1 -4.39 -6.59 3.99
C MET A 1 -5.40 -6.00 3.03
N VAL A 2 -5.00 -5.73 1.80
CA VAL A 2 -5.85 -5.23 0.70
C VAL A 2 -5.71 -6.21 -0.47
N GLY A 3 -6.85 -6.63 -1.02
CA GLY A 3 -6.91 -7.35 -2.29
C GLY A 3 -7.86 -6.63 -3.25
N GLY A 4 -7.42 -6.37 -4.48
CA GLY A 4 -8.25 -5.87 -5.56
C GLY A 4 -8.71 -7.01 -6.47
N ASP A 5 -9.83 -6.80 -7.16
CA ASP A 5 -10.34 -7.73 -8.17
C ASP A 5 -9.52 -7.69 -9.48
N ALA A 6 -9.09 -6.49 -9.91
CA ALA A 6 -8.51 -6.26 -11.23
C ALA A 6 -6.99 -6.03 -11.25
N ASP A 7 -6.38 -5.63 -10.13
CA ASP A 7 -4.96 -5.22 -10.10
C ASP A 7 -3.97 -6.40 -9.99
N ALA A 8 -4.46 -7.60 -9.63
CA ALA A 8 -3.66 -8.78 -9.31
C ALA A 8 -2.52 -8.49 -8.32
N GLN A 9 -2.67 -7.48 -7.45
CA GLN A 9 -1.63 -7.01 -6.54
C GLN A 9 -2.15 -6.92 -5.11
N SER A 10 -1.92 -7.99 -4.36
CA SER A 10 -2.10 -7.95 -2.91
C SER A 10 -1.13 -6.95 -2.28
N LYS A 11 -1.61 -6.19 -1.28
CA LYS A 11 -0.79 -5.17 -0.61
C LYS A 11 -1.19 -5.00 0.85
N ALA A 12 -0.26 -4.54 1.69
CA ALA A 12 -0.55 -4.20 3.08
C ALA A 12 -0.64 -2.68 3.25
N LEU A 13 -1.71 -2.22 3.90
CA LEU A 13 -1.88 -0.82 4.30
C LEU A 13 -1.40 -0.67 5.73
N LEU A 14 -0.37 0.14 5.93
CA LEU A 14 0.33 0.31 7.22
C LEU A 14 -0.02 1.64 7.92
N GLY A 15 -0.54 2.61 7.18
CA GLY A 15 -0.88 3.93 7.69
C GLY A 15 -1.67 4.77 6.69
N VAL A 16 -2.29 5.82 7.19
CA VAL A 16 -3.03 6.82 6.43
C VAL A 16 -2.64 8.21 6.92
N CYS A 17 -2.55 9.18 6.01
CA CYS A 17 -2.40 10.59 6.36
C CYS A 17 -3.10 11.48 5.32
N GLU A 18 -3.35 12.72 5.68
CA GLU A 18 -3.97 13.72 4.81
C GLU A 18 -3.01 14.88 4.58
N GLY A 19 -2.94 15.34 3.34
CA GLY A 19 -2.26 16.57 2.97
C GLY A 19 -3.12 17.81 3.21
N PRO A 20 -2.54 19.02 3.09
CA PRO A 20 -3.23 20.28 3.38
C PRO A 20 -4.50 20.54 2.55
N ALA A 21 -4.60 19.94 1.36
CA ALA A 21 -5.69 20.16 0.41
C ALA A 21 -6.63 18.95 0.28
N THR A 22 -6.90 18.22 1.37
CA THR A 22 -7.75 17.00 1.41
C THR A 22 -7.24 15.82 0.57
N GLU A 23 -6.00 15.87 0.11
CA GLU A 23 -5.37 14.73 -0.56
C GLU A 23 -5.04 13.64 0.47
N ALA A 24 -5.63 12.46 0.32
CA ALA A 24 -5.33 11.32 1.17
C ALA A 24 -4.15 10.50 0.61
N TYR A 25 -3.28 10.07 1.53
CA TYR A 25 -2.14 9.21 1.26
C TYR A 25 -2.22 7.96 2.13
N VAL A 26 -1.72 6.85 1.58
CA VAL A 26 -1.63 5.57 2.28
C VAL A 26 -0.20 5.06 2.22
N LEU A 27 0.27 4.54 3.35
CA LEU A 27 1.56 3.85 3.44
C LEU A 27 1.34 2.39 3.03
N ILE A 28 1.91 2.01 1.89
CA ILE A 28 1.76 0.68 1.31
C ILE A 28 3.06 -0.11 1.50
N LEU A 29 2.91 -1.39 1.83
CA LEU A 29 3.93 -2.43 1.71
C LEU A 29 3.50 -3.40 0.59
N ASP A 30 4.35 -3.51 -0.42
CA ASP A 30 4.21 -4.40 -1.55
C ASP A 30 4.96 -5.73 -1.29
N PRO A 31 4.26 -6.88 -1.26
CA PRO A 31 4.86 -8.18 -0.95
C PRO A 31 5.57 -8.85 -2.15
N HIS A 32 5.60 -8.24 -3.34
CA HIS A 32 6.13 -8.89 -4.55
C HIS A 32 7.65 -8.74 -4.74
N TYR A 33 8.38 -8.20 -3.75
CA TYR A 33 9.84 -8.17 -3.80
C TYR A 33 10.40 -9.60 -3.94
N TRP A 34 11.28 -9.80 -4.92
CA TRP A 34 11.98 -11.07 -5.11
C TRP A 34 13.43 -10.98 -4.63
N GLY A 35 13.79 -11.84 -3.68
CA GLY A 35 15.13 -11.92 -3.10
C GLY A 35 15.15 -11.60 -1.61
N THR A 36 16.35 -11.32 -1.09
CA THR A 36 16.56 -10.95 0.32
C THR A 36 16.99 -9.48 0.41
N PRO A 37 16.13 -8.57 0.91
CA PRO A 37 16.50 -7.16 1.03
C PRO A 37 17.57 -7.00 2.11
N LYS A 38 18.57 -6.14 1.85
CA LYS A 38 19.68 -5.92 2.80
C LYS A 38 19.24 -5.11 4.01
N ASN A 39 18.33 -4.17 3.80
CA ASN A 39 17.78 -3.28 4.83
C ASN A 39 16.50 -2.60 4.33
N SER A 40 15.82 -1.90 5.24
CA SER A 40 14.60 -1.15 4.93
C SER A 40 14.81 -0.02 3.92
N SER A 41 15.99 0.61 3.92
CA SER A 41 16.28 1.74 3.03
C SER A 41 16.29 1.32 1.56
N GLU A 42 16.77 0.11 1.25
CA GLU A 42 16.70 -0.48 -0.10
C GLU A 42 15.23 -0.62 -0.55
N LEU A 43 14.37 -1.15 0.32
CA LEU A 43 12.94 -1.33 0.03
C LEU A 43 12.22 0.01 -0.16
N GLN A 44 12.56 1.01 0.65
CA GLN A 44 12.01 2.36 0.55
C GLN A 44 12.46 3.05 -0.74
N ALA A 45 13.76 3.01 -1.05
CA ALA A 45 14.33 3.62 -2.24
C ALA A 45 13.78 3.02 -3.54
N ALA A 46 13.53 1.70 -3.55
CA ALA A 46 12.93 1.00 -4.68
C ALA A 46 11.38 1.03 -4.69
N GLY A 47 10.73 1.65 -3.70
CA GLY A 47 9.28 1.87 -3.69
C GLY A 47 8.43 0.67 -3.28
N TRP A 48 9.04 -0.38 -2.71
CA TRP A 48 8.37 -1.54 -2.11
C TRP A 48 7.64 -1.19 -0.82
N VAL A 49 8.12 -0.16 -0.12
CA VAL A 49 7.43 0.44 1.03
C VAL A 49 7.43 1.96 0.88
N GLY A 50 6.25 2.59 0.91
CA GLY A 50 6.19 4.04 0.81
C GLY A 50 4.78 4.62 0.79
N TRP A 51 4.72 5.93 0.98
CA TRP A 51 3.50 6.71 0.88
C TRP A 51 3.10 6.88 -0.58
N ARG A 52 1.83 6.64 -0.88
CA ARG A 52 1.24 6.83 -2.21
C ARG A 52 -0.11 7.54 -2.10
N LYS A 53 -0.46 8.33 -3.12
CA LYS A 53 -1.80 8.95 -3.20
C LYS A 53 -2.86 7.86 -3.28
N VAL A 54 -3.97 8.01 -2.57
CA VAL A 54 -5.09 7.05 -2.61
C VAL A 54 -5.55 6.79 -4.05
N SER A 55 -5.67 7.83 -4.87
CA SER A 55 -6.07 7.73 -6.28
C SER A 55 -5.10 6.96 -7.19
N SER A 56 -3.85 6.78 -6.76
CA SER A 56 -2.86 5.95 -7.48
C SER A 56 -2.84 4.50 -7.02
N VAL A 57 -3.42 4.19 -5.86
CA VAL A 57 -3.42 2.85 -5.26
C VAL A 57 -4.75 2.15 -5.48
N PHE A 58 -5.84 2.91 -5.45
CA PHE A 58 -7.20 2.41 -5.60
C PHE A 58 -7.80 3.02 -6.86
N ASP A 59 -7.90 2.19 -7.89
CA ASP A 59 -8.58 2.54 -9.13
C ASP A 59 -10.08 2.72 -8.85
N SER A 60 -10.65 3.82 -9.33
CA SER A 60 -12.04 4.19 -9.04
C SER A 60 -13.08 3.31 -9.73
N SER A 61 -12.67 2.47 -10.69
CA SER A 61 -13.52 1.52 -11.39
C SER A 61 -13.40 0.09 -10.87
N SER A 62 -12.58 -0.14 -9.85
CA SER A 62 -12.29 -1.46 -9.27
C SER A 62 -12.89 -1.62 -7.88
N PHE A 63 -13.14 -2.85 -7.46
CA PHE A 63 -13.56 -3.16 -6.09
C PHE A 63 -12.39 -3.68 -5.26
N TYR A 64 -12.33 -3.28 -3.99
CA TYR A 64 -11.27 -3.66 -3.07
C TYR A 64 -11.81 -4.24 -1.78
N ASN A 65 -11.21 -5.35 -1.33
CA ASN A 65 -11.48 -5.96 -0.04
C ASN A 65 -10.38 -5.59 0.95
N LEU A 66 -10.78 -5.12 2.14
CA LEU A 66 -9.86 -4.81 3.23
C LEU A 66 -10.07 -5.80 4.38
N CYS A 67 -9.00 -6.49 4.77
CA CYS A 67 -8.95 -7.25 6.01
C CYS A 67 -8.17 -6.46 7.07
N LEU A 68 -8.88 -6.03 8.12
CA LEU A 68 -8.35 -5.23 9.23
C LEU A 68 -7.99 -6.14 10.41
N THR A 69 -6.69 -6.26 10.68
CA THR A 69 -6.20 -7.05 11.82
C THR A 69 -6.38 -6.27 13.13
N ARG A 70 -6.93 -6.92 14.15
CA ARG A 70 -7.03 -6.37 15.51
C ARG A 70 -6.36 -7.32 16.49
N ARG A 71 -5.71 -6.78 17.52
CA ARG A 71 -5.25 -7.56 18.67
C ARG A 71 -6.38 -7.58 19.70
N THR A 72 -6.78 -8.77 20.14
CA THR A 72 -7.74 -8.99 21.23
C THR A 72 -7.06 -8.94 22.59
#